data_AF-A0A7S0KRK4-F1
#
_entry.id   AF-A0A7S0KRK4-F1
#
_cell.length_a   1.000
_cell.length_b   1.000
_cell.length_c   1.000
_cell.angle_alpha   90.00
_cell.angle_beta   90.00
_cell.angle_gamma   90.00
#
_symmetry.space_group_name_H-M   'P 1'
#
loop_
_entity.id
_entity.type
_entity.pdbx_description
1 polymer ?
#
loop_
_entity_poly.entity_id
_entity_poly.type
_entity_poly.pdbx_seq_one_letter_code
_entity_poly.pdbx_strand_id
1 'polypeptide(L)'
;GQEFVLPLRCAGDRSRCAFVWVGCGESPALARALAVLHGRCAGVAQVHPTTSRLVSEATGSADVARVVKRRRYLIERAREAKVVGIVAGTLGVAGYLTAIERLRRVIAASGRKSYTVVAGKPNPQKL
;
A
#
# COMPACT_ATOMS: atom_id res chain seq x y z
N GLY A 1 1.59 20.43 -14.13
CA GLY A 1 1.92 19.89 -12.80
C GLY A 1 3.25 19.18 -12.92
N GLN A 2 4.23 19.53 -12.10
CA GLN A 2 5.56 18.91 -12.19
C GLN A 2 5.48 17.45 -11.72
N GLU A 3 5.87 16.54 -12.62
CA GLU A 3 5.92 15.11 -12.36
C GLU A 3 7.20 14.82 -11.57
N PHE A 4 7.08 14.67 -10.24
CA PHE A 4 8.21 14.33 -9.38
C PHE A 4 8.52 12.84 -9.52
N VAL A 5 9.57 12.52 -10.27
CA VAL A 5 10.05 11.15 -10.45
C VAL A 5 10.95 10.77 -9.27
N LEU A 6 10.53 9.77 -8.50
CA LEU A 6 11.34 9.25 -7.39
C LEU A 6 12.66 8.66 -7.90
N PRO A 7 13.81 8.93 -7.24
CA PRO A 7 15.08 8.33 -7.62
C PRO A 7 14.98 6.80 -7.55
N LEU A 8 15.13 6.16 -8.71
CA LEU A 8 14.93 4.71 -8.90
C LEU A 8 16.03 3.86 -8.23
N ARG A 9 17.08 4.46 -7.67
CA ARG A 9 18.33 3.78 -7.27
C ARG A 9 18.81 4.08 -5.84
N CYS A 10 17.92 4.08 -4.85
CA CYS A 10 18.33 4.07 -3.43
C CYS A 10 18.39 2.64 -2.84
N ALA A 11 18.60 1.62 -3.66
CA ALA A 11 18.48 0.22 -3.25
C ALA A 11 19.64 -0.31 -2.39
N GLY A 12 20.78 0.39 -2.30
CA GLY A 12 21.98 -0.11 -1.62
C GLY A 12 22.33 0.54 -0.29
N ASP A 13 21.90 1.79 -0.04
CA ASP A 13 22.34 2.55 1.11
C ASP A 13 21.22 3.48 1.61
N ARG A 14 20.55 3.08 2.70
CA ARG A 14 19.45 3.84 3.31
C ARG A 14 19.91 5.22 3.80
N SER A 15 21.21 5.42 4.01
CA SER A 15 21.79 6.69 4.46
C SER A 15 21.92 7.74 3.34
N ARG A 16 21.87 7.33 2.06
CA ARG A 16 21.95 8.23 0.90
C ARG A 16 20.61 8.78 0.43
N CYS A 17 19.53 8.46 1.13
CA CYS A 17 18.18 8.88 0.76
C CYS A 17 17.56 9.68 1.90
N ALA A 18 17.39 10.98 1.68
CA ALA A 18 16.65 11.87 2.56
C ALA A 18 15.40 12.38 1.84
N PHE A 19 14.23 12.18 2.44
CA PHE A 19 12.97 12.76 1.98
C PHE A 19 12.50 13.79 2.99
N VAL A 20 12.09 14.95 2.49
CA VAL A 20 11.51 16.02 3.31
C VAL A 20 10.12 16.32 2.78
N TRP A 21 9.13 16.18 3.64
CA TRP A 21 7.75 16.56 3.38
C TRP A 21 7.55 18.02 3.77
N VAL A 22 7.07 18.84 2.84
CA VAL A 22 6.69 20.23 3.14
C VAL A 22 5.19 20.29 3.37
N GLY A 23 4.79 20.62 4.60
CA GLY A 23 3.38 20.71 4.98
C GLY A 23 3.16 20.55 6.47
N CYS A 24 1.98 20.91 6.95
CA CYS A 24 1.58 20.79 8.35
C CYS A 24 0.66 19.58 8.59
N GLY A 25 0.80 18.96 9.76
CA GLY A 25 -0.09 17.89 10.23
C GLY A 25 -0.10 16.62 9.38
N GLU A 26 -1.15 15.82 9.60
CA GLU A 26 -1.43 14.62 8.80
C GLU A 26 -2.10 14.98 7.47
N SER A 27 -1.73 14.28 6.41
CA SER A 27 -2.30 14.43 5.08
C SER A 27 -2.43 13.08 4.41
N PRO A 28 -3.50 12.82 3.63
CA PRO A 28 -3.60 11.60 2.82
C PRO A 28 -2.42 11.42 1.85
N ALA A 29 -1.87 12.53 1.33
CA ALA A 29 -0.72 12.50 0.45
C ALA A 29 0.57 12.14 1.21
N LEU A 30 0.74 12.67 2.44
CA LEU A 30 1.84 12.29 3.34
C LEU A 30 1.76 10.81 3.71
N ALA A 31 0.59 10.32 4.11
CA ALA A 31 0.38 8.91 4.46
C ALA A 31 0.73 7.97 3.29
N ARG A 32 0.37 8.36 2.06
CA ARG A 32 0.75 7.61 0.84
C ARG A 32 2.26 7.67 0.59
N ALA A 33 2.89 8.83 0.73
CA ALA A 33 4.33 8.99 0.58
C ALA A 33 5.08 8.12 1.59
N LEU A 34 4.71 8.19 2.87
CA LEU A 34 5.23 7.34 3.93
C LEU A 34 5.09 5.85 3.61
N ALA A 35 3.93 5.43 3.09
CA ALA A 35 3.70 4.02 2.75
C ALA A 35 4.60 3.52 1.61
N VAL A 36 4.86 4.36 0.59
CA VAL A 36 5.74 4.04 -0.54
C VAL A 36 7.21 4.03 -0.14
N LEU A 37 7.60 4.99 0.70
CA LEU A 37 8.98 5.18 1.14
C LEU A 37 9.39 4.24 2.30
N HIS A 38 8.42 3.65 2.99
CA HIS A 38 8.65 2.77 4.13
C HIS A 38 9.62 1.60 3.82
N GLY A 39 10.80 1.63 4.45
CA GLY A 39 11.86 0.64 4.28
C GLY A 39 12.78 0.86 3.07
N ARG A 40 12.56 1.92 2.27
CA ARG A 40 13.44 2.34 1.17
C ARG A 40 14.42 3.44 1.58
N CYS A 41 14.08 4.27 2.55
CA CYS A 41 14.93 5.36 3.06
C CYS A 41 14.97 5.37 4.59
N ALA A 42 15.95 6.07 5.17
CA ALA A 42 16.16 6.13 6.62
C ALA A 42 14.99 6.78 7.38
N GLY A 43 14.23 7.66 6.73
CA GLY A 43 13.07 8.33 7.30
C GLY A 43 12.52 9.39 6.35
N VAL A 44 11.38 9.98 6.72
CA VAL A 44 10.82 11.15 6.04
C VAL A 44 10.72 12.25 7.08
N ALA A 45 11.48 13.32 6.91
CA ALA A 45 11.39 14.51 7.75
C ALA A 45 10.21 15.38 7.31
N GLN A 46 9.72 16.25 8.19
CA GLN A 46 8.63 17.18 7.88
C GLN A 46 9.02 18.61 8.23
N VAL A 47 8.81 19.53 7.30
CA VAL A 47 9.02 20.97 7.50
C VAL A 47 7.68 21.69 7.46
N HIS A 48 7.43 22.47 8.50
CA HIS A 48 6.30 23.37 8.55
C HIS A 48 6.62 24.64 7.76
N PRO A 49 5.88 24.98 6.68
CA PRO A 49 6.25 26.07 5.77
C PRO A 49 6.21 27.45 6.43
N THR A 50 5.26 27.70 7.33
CA THR A 50 5.09 29.03 7.96
C THR A 50 6.03 29.28 9.14
N THR A 51 6.38 28.24 9.89
CA THR A 51 7.18 28.36 11.13
C THR A 51 8.63 27.92 10.91
N SER A 52 8.98 27.45 9.70
CA SER A 52 10.28 26.88 9.34
C SER A 52 10.78 25.79 10.29
N ARG A 53 9.86 25.13 11.02
CA ARG A 53 10.19 24.09 11.98
C ARG A 53 10.38 22.76 11.25
N LEU A 54 11.55 22.16 11.43
CA LEU A 54 11.87 20.81 10.97
C LEU A 54 11.63 19.79 12.07
N VAL A 55 10.96 18.70 11.72
CA VAL A 55 10.84 17.50 12.56
C VAL A 55 11.50 16.34 11.80
N SER A 56 12.33 15.57 12.49
CA SER A 56 13.09 14.45 11.89
C SER A 56 12.21 13.33 11.37
N GLU A 57 11.03 13.15 11.96
CA GLU A 57 10.02 12.18 11.54
C GLU A 57 8.69 12.89 11.26
N ALA A 58 8.14 12.66 10.08
CA ALA A 58 6.85 13.21 9.70
C ALA A 58 5.72 12.67 10.57
N THR A 59 4.70 13.49 10.82
CA THR A 59 3.51 13.11 11.58
C THR A 59 2.84 11.87 10.95
N GLY A 60 2.42 10.91 11.78
CA GLY A 60 1.79 9.67 11.33
C GLY A 60 2.75 8.59 10.80
N SER A 61 4.07 8.79 10.86
CA SER A 61 5.07 7.82 10.40
C SER A 61 4.94 6.45 11.08
N ALA A 62 4.72 6.43 12.40
CA ALA A 62 4.57 5.19 13.17
C ALA A 62 3.30 4.40 12.79
N ASP A 63 2.17 5.10 12.59
CA ASP A 63 0.91 4.47 12.21
C ASP A 63 0.99 3.86 10.82
N VAL A 64 1.59 4.58 9.87
CA VAL A 64 1.81 4.07 8.51
C VAL A 64 2.78 2.88 8.53
N ALA A 65 3.85 2.93 9.32
CA ALA A 65 4.77 1.81 9.48
C ALA A 65 4.07 0.55 10.00
N ARG A 66 3.18 0.70 11.00
CA ARG A 66 2.35 -0.40 11.51
C ARG A 66 1.42 -0.98 10.43
N VAL A 67 0.76 -0.12 9.65
CA VAL A 67 -0.11 -0.55 8.54
C VAL A 67 0.69 -1.29 7.46
N VAL A 68 1.86 -0.79 7.07
CA VAL A 68 2.73 -1.44 6.08
C VAL A 68 3.23 -2.79 6.59
N LYS A 69 3.63 -2.89 7.87
CA LYS A 69 4.04 -4.15 8.51
C LYS A 69 2.91 -5.19 8.48
N ARG A 70 1.69 -4.78 8.86
CA ARG A 70 0.50 -5.66 8.81
C ARG A 70 0.21 -6.13 7.38
N ARG A 71 0.30 -5.24 6.38
CA ARG A 71 0.10 -5.61 4.97
C ARG A 71 1.14 -6.61 4.49
N ARG A 72 2.43 -6.39 4.78
CA ARG A 72 3.50 -7.33 4.42
C ARG A 72 3.28 -8.71 5.04
N TYR A 73 2.89 -8.76 6.32
CA TYR A 73 2.52 -10.01 6.97
C TYR A 73 1.40 -10.75 6.24
N LEU A 74 0.31 -10.07 5.90
CA LEU A 74 -0.81 -10.69 5.17
C LEU A 74 -0.43 -11.14 3.76
N ILE A 75 0.46 -10.42 3.08
CA ILE A 75 0.99 -10.79 1.77
C ILE A 75 1.81 -12.09 1.86
N GLU A 76 2.71 -12.19 2.84
CA GLU A 76 3.49 -13.42 3.06
C GLU A 76 2.58 -14.60 3.39
N ARG A 77 1.56 -14.40 4.23
CA ARG A 77 0.56 -15.45 4.49
C ARG A 77 -0.21 -15.87 3.25
N ALA A 78 -0.57 -14.93 2.38
CA ALA A 78 -1.24 -15.23 1.12
C ALA A 78 -0.31 -15.94 0.12
N ARG A 79 1.00 -15.67 0.17
CA ARG A 79 2.01 -16.34 -0.66
C ARG A 79 2.05 -17.84 -0.38
N GLU A 80 1.89 -18.25 0.87
CA GLU A 80 1.87 -19.66 1.33
C GLU A 80 0.51 -20.36 1.15
N ALA A 81 -0.56 -19.63 0.82
CA ALA A 81 -1.90 -20.20 0.70
C ALA A 81 -2.02 -21.15 -0.51
N LYS A 82 -2.60 -22.34 -0.28
CA LYS A 82 -2.88 -23.33 -1.35
C LYS A 82 -4.14 -23.01 -2.15
N VAL A 83 -5.08 -22.30 -1.55
CA VAL A 83 -6.39 -21.94 -2.13
C VAL A 83 -6.64 -20.45 -1.91
N VAL A 84 -7.16 -19.76 -2.93
CA VAL A 84 -7.43 -18.31 -2.90
C VAL A 84 -8.91 -18.04 -3.12
N GLY A 85 -9.56 -17.39 -2.16
CA GLY A 85 -10.93 -16.87 -2.32
C GLY A 85 -10.93 -15.46 -2.91
N ILE A 86 -11.67 -15.25 -4.00
CA ILE A 86 -11.92 -13.95 -4.62
C ILE A 86 -13.30 -13.49 -4.15
N VAL A 87 -13.35 -12.39 -3.39
CA VAL A 87 -14.61 -11.80 -2.93
C VAL A 87 -14.94 -10.58 -3.80
N ALA A 88 -16.08 -10.60 -4.47
CA ALA A 88 -16.57 -9.51 -5.32
C ALA A 88 -17.86 -8.92 -4.74
N GLY A 89 -17.87 -7.62 -4.43
CA GLY A 89 -18.93 -6.96 -3.66
C GLY A 89 -19.98 -6.18 -4.47
N THR A 90 -19.75 -5.92 -5.76
CA THR A 90 -20.61 -5.01 -6.55
C THR A 90 -20.81 -5.53 -7.97
N LEU A 91 -22.08 -5.63 -8.39
CA LEU A 91 -22.49 -5.93 -9.77
C LEU A 91 -22.57 -4.64 -10.64
N GLY A 92 -22.40 -3.46 -10.03
CA GLY A 92 -22.64 -2.17 -10.68
C GLY A 92 -21.41 -1.47 -11.27
N VAL A 93 -20.21 -2.06 -11.17
CA VAL A 93 -18.97 -1.48 -11.71
C VAL A 93 -18.58 -2.23 -12.98
N ALA A 94 -18.50 -1.53 -14.11
CA ALA A 94 -18.06 -2.10 -15.38
C ALA A 94 -16.67 -2.75 -15.23
N GLY A 95 -16.49 -3.95 -15.79
CA GLY A 95 -15.20 -4.64 -15.83
C GLY A 95 -14.85 -5.52 -14.62
N TYR A 96 -15.75 -5.71 -13.65
CA TYR A 96 -15.46 -6.61 -12.51
C TYR A 96 -15.24 -8.07 -12.96
N LEU A 97 -15.99 -8.53 -13.98
CA LEU A 97 -15.80 -9.87 -14.58
C LEU A 97 -14.40 -10.02 -15.18
N THR A 98 -13.96 -9.02 -15.95
CA THR A 98 -12.61 -9.01 -16.55
C THR A 98 -11.52 -9.05 -15.47
N ALA A 99 -11.71 -8.34 -14.36
CA ALA A 99 -10.79 -8.38 -13.23
C ALA A 99 -10.77 -9.78 -12.57
N ILE A 100 -11.94 -10.38 -12.32
CA ILE A 100 -12.04 -11.74 -11.75
C ILE A 100 -11.38 -12.77 -12.67
N GLU A 101 -11.62 -12.70 -13.97
CA GLU A 101 -11.01 -13.59 -14.96
C GLU A 101 -9.49 -13.48 -14.99
N ARG A 102 -8.96 -12.25 -14.93
CA ARG A 102 -7.52 -12.00 -14.85
C ARG A 102 -6.94 -12.58 -13.56
N LEU A 103 -7.61 -12.37 -12.42
CA LEU A 103 -7.17 -12.93 -11.13
C LEU A 103 -7.17 -14.46 -11.17
N ARG A 104 -8.23 -15.09 -11.68
CA ARG A 104 -8.31 -16.55 -11.83
C ARG A 104 -7.15 -17.08 -12.68
N ARG A 105 -6.82 -16.43 -13.80
CA ARG A 105 -5.68 -16.81 -14.66
C ARG A 105 -4.35 -16.71 -13.93
N VAL A 106 -4.10 -15.63 -13.20
CA VAL A 106 -2.85 -15.46 -12.42
C VAL A 106 -2.74 -16.50 -11.31
N ILE A 107 -3.84 -16.78 -10.61
CA ILE A 107 -3.85 -17.79 -9.53
C ILE A 107 -3.64 -19.20 -10.10
N ALA A 108 -4.32 -19.55 -11.21
CA ALA A 108 -4.13 -20.82 -11.88
C ALA A 108 -2.70 -21.02 -12.40
N ALA A 109 -2.10 -19.97 -12.98
CA ALA A 109 -0.70 -19.99 -13.42
C ALA A 109 0.29 -20.22 -12.27
N SER A 110 -0.09 -19.86 -11.03
CA SER A 110 0.69 -20.16 -9.83
C SER A 110 0.49 -21.57 -9.26
N GLY A 111 -0.32 -22.41 -9.92
CA GLY A 111 -0.62 -23.78 -9.49
C GLY A 111 -1.63 -23.88 -8.34
N ARG A 112 -2.42 -22.84 -8.09
CA ARG A 112 -3.34 -22.76 -6.94
C ARG A 112 -4.80 -22.79 -7.38
N LYS A 113 -5.67 -23.26 -6.49
CA LYS A 113 -7.12 -23.25 -6.71
C LYS A 113 -7.70 -21.88 -6.34
N SER A 114 -8.66 -21.40 -7.12
CA SER A 114 -9.38 -20.16 -6.82
C SER A 114 -10.90 -20.38 -6.76
N TYR A 115 -11.56 -19.83 -5.74
CA TYR A 115 -13.02 -19.77 -5.65
C TYR A 115 -13.48 -18.32 -5.69
N THR A 116 -14.65 -18.04 -6.25
CA THR A 116 -15.19 -16.68 -6.30
C THR A 116 -16.51 -16.64 -5.57
N VAL A 117 -16.62 -15.75 -4.59
CA VAL A 117 -17.86 -15.47 -3.88
C VAL A 117 -18.30 -14.07 -4.27
N VAL A 118 -19.45 -13.99 -4.95
CA VAL A 118 -20.09 -12.71 -5.26
C VAL A 118 -21.07 -12.43 -4.12
N ALA A 119 -20.78 -11.39 -3.35
CA ALA A 119 -21.64 -10.91 -2.29
C ALA A 119 -22.13 -9.50 -2.64
N GLY A 120 -23.27 -9.09 -2.09
CA GLY A 120 -23.60 -7.65 -2.01
C GLY A 120 -22.65 -6.93 -1.04
N LYS A 121 -23.15 -6.02 -0.20
CA LYS A 121 -22.34 -5.38 0.86
C LYS A 121 -21.60 -6.46 1.68
N PRO A 122 -20.25 -6.50 1.69
CA PRO A 122 -19.51 -7.49 2.45
C PRO A 122 -19.76 -7.28 3.95
N ASN A 123 -20.21 -8.31 4.65
CA ASN A 123 -20.41 -8.34 6.11
C ASN A 123 -19.61 -9.54 6.66
N PRO A 124 -18.81 -9.39 7.73
CA PRO A 124 -18.08 -10.49 8.39
C PRO A 124 -18.89 -11.77 8.60
N GLN A 125 -20.20 -11.68 8.82
CA GLN A 125 -21.08 -12.84 9.03
C GLN A 125 -21.26 -13.75 7.80
N LYS A 126 -20.75 -13.37 6.63
CA LYS A 126 -20.89 -14.10 5.36
C LYS A 126 -19.59 -14.76 4.87
N LEU A 127 -18.50 -14.64 5.65
CA LEU A 127 -17.16 -15.20 5.39
C LEU A 127 -16.75 -16.12 6.53
#